data_AF-A0A379FG62-F1
#
_entry.id   AF-A0A379FG62-F1
#
_cell.length_a   1.000
_cell.length_b   1.000
_cell.length_c   1.000
_cell.angle_alpha   90.00
_cell.angle_beta   90.00
_cell.angle_gamma   90.00
#
_symmetry.space_group_name_H-M   'P 1'
#
loop_
_entity.id
_entity.type
_entity.pdbx_description
1 polymer ?
#
loop_
_entity_poly.entity_id
_entity_poly.type
_entity_poly.pdbx_seq_one_letter_code
_entity_poly.pdbx_strand_id
1 'polypeptide(L)' 'MYWVNGQQQQSINVSDRAVQFGDGCFTTLAVEQGKPILLSAHLKRLQRGCDALFLPSPDWQWLASHLLQIASHNH' A
#
# COMPACT_ATOMS: atom_id res chain seq x y z
N MET A 1 2.79 9.76 10.30
CA MET A 1 2.78 10.31 8.93
C MET A 1 2.43 9.17 7.98
N TYR A 2 1.54 9.39 7.01
CA TYR A 2 1.12 8.36 6.03
C TYR A 2 1.59 8.73 4.63
N TRP A 3 1.84 7.75 3.78
CA TRP A 3 2.15 7.99 2.37
C TRP A 3 0.90 7.74 1.53
N VAL A 4 0.38 8.79 0.90
CA VAL A 4 -0.80 8.76 0.02
C VAL A 4 -0.34 9.19 -1.36
N ASN A 5 -0.45 8.29 -2.35
CA ASN A 5 -0.01 8.53 -3.73
C ASN A 5 1.42 9.11 -3.83
N GLY A 6 2.34 8.59 -3.00
CA GLY A 6 3.74 8.99 -2.99
C GLY A 6 4.07 10.27 -2.21
N GLN A 7 3.08 10.89 -1.55
CA GLN A 7 3.27 12.10 -0.75
C GLN A 7 2.96 11.85 0.73
N GLN A 8 3.74 12.47 1.62
CA GLN A 8 3.48 12.40 3.06
C GLN A 8 2.30 13.28 3.44
N GLN A 9 1.29 12.68 4.06
CA GLN A 9 0.05 13.34 4.46
C GLN A 9 -0.43 12.83 5.82
N GLN A 10 -1.31 13.61 6.46
CA GLN A 10 -1.98 13.24 7.71
C GLN A 10 -3.48 12.99 7.53
N SER A 11 -4.02 13.31 6.36
CA SER A 11 -5.43 13.18 6.02
C SER A 11 -5.58 12.70 4.56
N ILE A 12 -6.77 12.20 4.25
CA ILE A 12 -7.25 11.95 2.90
C ILE A 12 -8.56 12.71 2.71
N ASN A 13 -9.02 12.87 1.48
CA ASN A 13 -10.31 13.51 1.23
C ASN A 13 -11.44 12.64 1.80
N VAL A 14 -12.42 13.26 2.48
CA VAL A 14 -13.61 12.55 2.97
C VAL A 14 -14.39 11.89 1.84
N SER A 15 -14.36 12.43 0.62
CA SER A 15 -15.03 11.85 -0.54
C SER A 15 -14.33 10.61 -1.13
N ASP A 16 -13.18 10.20 -0.58
CA ASP A 16 -12.50 8.98 -1.00
C ASP A 16 -13.40 7.76 -0.74
N ARG A 17 -13.47 6.84 -1.71
CA ARG A 17 -14.36 5.67 -1.65
C ARG A 17 -13.98 4.70 -0.52
N ALA A 18 -12.71 4.69 -0.09
CA ALA A 18 -12.28 3.95 1.09
C ALA A 18 -12.94 4.47 2.37
N VAL A 19 -13.17 5.78 2.47
CA VAL A 19 -13.86 6.42 3.60
C VAL A 19 -15.37 6.23 3.49
N GLN A 20 -15.92 6.45 2.30
CA GLN A 20 -17.36 6.44 2.08
C GLN A 20 -17.97 5.03 2.19
N PHE A 21 -17.27 4.02 1.66
CA PHE A 21 -17.85 2.69 1.45
C PHE A 21 -16.94 1.54 1.92
N GLY A 22 -15.72 1.83 2.37
CA GLY A 22 -14.71 0.80 2.58
C GLY A 22 -14.29 0.12 1.28
N ASP A 23 -14.43 0.82 0.14
CA ASP A 23 -14.20 0.26 -1.19
C ASP A 23 -12.70 0.22 -1.51
N GLY A 24 -12.06 -0.86 -1.10
CA GLY A 24 -10.63 -1.05 -1.24
C GLY A 24 -10.17 -2.40 -0.71
N CYS A 25 -8.87 -2.64 -0.79
CA CYS A 25 -8.21 -3.75 -0.13
C CYS A 25 -6.95 -3.26 0.58
N PHE A 26 -6.47 -3.98 1.60
CA PHE A 26 -5.29 -3.58 2.36
C PHE A 26 -4.40 -4.76 2.69
N THR A 27 -3.12 -4.50 2.99
CA THR A 27 -2.25 -5.49 3.63
C THR A 27 -1.43 -4.95 4.77
N THR A 28 -1.23 -5.79 5.78
CA THR A 28 -0.27 -5.59 6.87
C THR A 28 0.88 -6.56 6.66
N LEU A 29 2.12 -6.08 6.75
CA LEU A 29 3.33 -6.87 6.62
C LEU A 29 4.30 -6.54 7.75
N ALA A 30 5.14 -7.50 8.14
CA ALA A 30 6.20 -7.29 9.12
C ALA A 30 7.41 -6.63 8.46
N VAL A 31 8.12 -5.78 9.22
CA VAL A 31 9.41 -5.22 8.83
C VAL A 31 10.44 -5.62 9.87
N GLU A 32 11.50 -6.28 9.44
CA GLU A 32 12.60 -6.69 10.30
C GLU A 32 13.90 -6.14 9.74
N GLN A 33 14.69 -5.44 10.56
CA GLN A 33 15.96 -4.84 10.14
C GLN A 33 15.84 -3.98 8.87
N GLY A 34 14.73 -3.23 8.77
CA GLY A 34 14.43 -2.37 7.62
C GLY A 34 14.02 -3.11 6.34
N LYS A 35 13.70 -4.40 6.42
CA LYS A 35 13.28 -5.22 5.28
C LYS A 35 11.83 -5.68 5.43
N PRO A 36 10.96 -5.43 4.45
CA PRO A 36 9.62 -6.00 4.42
C PRO A 36 9.68 -7.53 4.26
N ILE A 37 9.11 -8.25 5.21
CA ILE A 37 9.02 -9.71 5.17
C ILE A 37 7.92 -10.13 4.19
N LEU A 38 8.23 -11.10 3.32
CA LEU A 38 7.31 -11.65 2.32
C LEU A 38 6.68 -10.60 1.37
N LEU A 39 7.41 -9.54 1.01
CA LEU A 39 6.90 -8.44 0.17
C LEU A 39 6.15 -8.91 -1.08
N SER A 40 6.72 -9.84 -1.84
CA SER A 40 6.10 -10.36 -3.06
C SER A 40 4.76 -11.07 -2.79
N ALA A 41 4.60 -11.74 -1.66
CA ALA A 41 3.33 -12.37 -1.28
C ALA A 41 2.27 -11.33 -0.92
N HIS A 42 2.67 -10.26 -0.23
CA HIS A 42 1.79 -9.13 0.09
C HIS A 42 1.35 -8.37 -1.18
N LEU A 43 2.25 -8.14 -2.13
CA LEU A 43 1.91 -7.53 -3.42
C LEU A 43 0.94 -8.41 -4.22
N LYS A 44 1.19 -9.72 -4.30
CA LYS A 44 0.25 -10.68 -4.94
C LYS A 44 -1.12 -10.70 -4.27
N ARG A 45 -1.19 -10.44 -2.96
CA ARG A 45 -2.46 -10.35 -2.24
C ARG A 45 -3.22 -9.07 -2.58
N LEU A 46 -2.51 -7.93 -2.67
CA LEU A 46 -3.09 -6.67 -3.12
C LEU A 46 -3.57 -6.75 -4.58
N GLN A 47 -2.76 -7.32 -5.48
CA GLN A 47 -3.15 -7.57 -6.88
C GLN A 47 -4.47 -8.33 -6.97
N ARG A 48 -4.56 -9.49 -6.31
CA ARG A 48 -5.81 -10.28 -6.26
C ARG A 48 -7.00 -9.50 -5.67
N GLY A 49 -6.75 -8.65 -4.67
CA GLY A 49 -7.79 -7.80 -4.09
C GLY A 49 -8.28 -6.74 -5.07
N CYS A 50 -7.36 -6.06 -5.77
CA CYS A 50 -7.70 -5.11 -6.82
C CYS A 50 -8.49 -5.78 -7.95
N ASP A 51 -8.05 -6.94 -8.42
CA ASP A 51 -8.71 -7.69 -9.49
C ASP A 51 -10.13 -8.11 -9.09
N ALA A 52 -10.30 -8.68 -7.88
CA ALA A 52 -11.59 -9.14 -7.39
C ALA A 52 -12.61 -8.02 -7.16
N LEU A 53 -12.12 -6.82 -6.82
CA LEU A 53 -12.93 -5.62 -6.58
C LEU A 53 -13.04 -4.71 -7.81
N PHE A 54 -12.43 -5.10 -8.94
CA PHE A 54 -12.36 -4.29 -10.17
C PHE A 54 -11.76 -2.89 -9.93
N LEU A 55 -10.80 -2.78 -8.99
CA LEU A 55 -10.10 -1.54 -8.70
C LEU A 55 -9.03 -1.26 -9.77
N PRO A 56 -8.73 0.02 -10.06
CA PRO A 56 -7.61 0.37 -10.93
C PRO A 56 -6.30 -0.25 -10.41
N SER A 57 -5.55 -0.87 -11.33
CA SER A 57 -4.24 -1.41 -10.98
C SER A 57 -3.25 -0.25 -10.76
N PRO A 58 -2.61 -0.14 -9.58
CA PRO A 58 -1.50 0.78 -9.40
C PRO A 58 -0.28 0.33 -10.20
N ASP A 59 0.74 1.20 -10.27
CA ASP A 59 2.08 0.79 -10.66
C ASP A 59 2.70 -0.07 -9.56
N TRP A 60 2.65 -1.39 -9.75
CA TRP A 60 3.17 -2.37 -8.80
C TRP A 60 4.67 -2.29 -8.60
N GLN A 61 5.42 -1.92 -9.65
CA GLN A 61 6.88 -1.84 -9.58
C GLN A 61 7.29 -0.62 -8.75
N TRP A 62 6.64 0.52 -8.98
CA TRP A 62 6.82 1.71 -8.17
C TRP A 62 6.41 1.46 -6.71
N LEU A 63 5.25 0.84 -6.46
CA LEU A 63 4.79 0.54 -5.10
C LEU A 63 5.77 -0.36 -4.35
N ALA A 64 6.29 -1.41 -5.00
CA ALA A 64 7.29 -2.30 -4.41
C ALA A 64 8.57 -1.54 -4.03
N SER A 65 9.06 -0.70 -4.94
CA SER A 65 10.27 0.11 -4.75
C SER A 65 10.10 1.11 -3.61
N HIS A 66 8.94 1.76 -3.54
CA HIS A 66 8.61 2.72 -2.50
C HIS A 66 8.46 2.07 -1.11
N LEU A 67 7.85 0.88 -1.04
CA LEU A 67 7.78 0.11 0.22
C LEU A 67 9.16 -0.31 0.73
N LEU A 68 10.07 -0.72 -0.16
CA LEU A 68 11.46 -1.02 0.20
C LEU A 68 12.17 0.22 0.76
N GLN A 69 11.99 1.38 0.13
CA GLN A 69 12.55 2.64 0.59
C GLN A 69 11.99 3.04 1.97
N ILE A 70 10.68 3.00 2.17
CA ILE A 70 10.06 3.38 3.45
C ILE A 70 10.50 2.46 4.59
N ALA A 71 10.57 1.15 4.33
CA ALA A 71 11.00 0.18 5.33
C ALA A 71 12.45 0.41 5.78
N SER A 72 13.34 0.85 4.87
CA SER A 72 14.74 1.09 5.19
C SER A 72 14.99 2.39 5.99
N HIS A 73 14.06 3.36 5.95
CA HIS A 73 14.25 4.69 6.54
C HIS A 73 13.64 4.86 7.94
N ASN A 74 12.88 3.89 8.47
CA ASN A 74 12.22 3.99 9.77
C ASN A 74 13.07 3.40 10.94
N HIS A 75 14.36 3.73 11.01
CA HIS A 75 15.22 3.48 12.18
C HIS A 75 15.70 4.78 12.81
#